data_AF-A0A391NRQ5-F1
#
_entry.id   AF-A0A391NRQ5-F1
#
_cell.length_a   1.000
_cell.length_b   1.000
_cell.length_c   1.000
_cell.angle_alpha   90.00
_cell.angle_beta   90.00
_cell.angle_gamma   90.00
#
_symmetry.space_group_name_H-M   'P 1'
#
loop_
_entity.id
_entity.type
_entity.pdbx_description
1 polymer ?
#
loop_
_entity_poly.entity_id
_entity_poly.type
_entity_poly.pdbx_seq_one_letter_code
_entity_poly.pdbx_strand_id
1 'polypeptide(L)'
;LRGRRVGVVGAGQLGTKVALALQGLGANVAYYSRSKARPVLDDAGIPRLSLTDLMASCDILTLHIPRDTVVVDRDTLGLFKGGLVINTSLGLPVDCGAMHEWLTQEGHHLAADHDGLGTLPASVRDLPGVSYYPYYSGFTQEAVSRLVGGVVTNMAAHLQREGGAEAERQPPVFENG
;
A
#
# COMPACT_ATOMS: atom_id res chain seq x y z
N LEU A 1 -14.04 6.16 -11.97
CA LEU A 1 -12.57 6.22 -12.09
C LEU A 1 -12.08 6.76 -13.44
N ARG A 2 -12.82 6.56 -14.54
CA ARG A 2 -12.47 7.10 -15.87
C ARG A 2 -11.97 8.55 -15.82
N GLY A 3 -10.74 8.78 -16.27
CA GLY A 3 -10.10 10.09 -16.36
C GLY A 3 -9.56 10.67 -15.04
N ARG A 4 -9.78 10.02 -13.89
CA ARG A 4 -9.24 10.47 -12.59
C ARG A 4 -7.75 10.19 -12.52
N ARG A 5 -7.00 11.12 -11.92
CA ARG A 5 -5.55 11.00 -11.73
C ARG A 5 -5.30 10.28 -10.41
N VAL A 6 -4.70 9.10 -10.46
CA VAL A 6 -4.46 8.27 -9.28
C VAL A 6 -2.97 8.08 -9.06
N GLY A 7 -2.50 8.49 -7.89
CA GLY A 7 -1.14 8.27 -7.43
C GLY A 7 -1.05 7.01 -6.58
N VAL A 8 -0.13 6.10 -6.94
CA VAL A 8 0.15 4.88 -6.18
C VAL A 8 1.48 5.04 -5.45
N VAL A 9 1.46 5.09 -4.11
CA VAL A 9 2.67 5.19 -3.29
C VAL A 9 3.06 3.79 -2.80
N GLY A 10 4.13 3.25 -3.39
CA GLY A 10 4.60 1.89 -3.15
C GLY A 10 4.24 0.94 -4.28
N ALA A 11 5.21 0.58 -5.11
CA ALA A 11 5.06 -0.39 -6.21
C ALA A 11 5.55 -1.80 -5.81
N GLY A 12 5.14 -2.27 -4.63
CA GLY A 12 5.31 -3.67 -4.21
C GLY A 12 4.38 -4.60 -4.99
N GLN A 13 4.30 -5.88 -4.62
CA GLN A 13 3.40 -6.84 -5.30
C GLN A 13 1.93 -6.36 -5.29
N LEU A 14 1.46 -5.82 -4.15
CA LEU A 14 0.09 -5.30 -4.04
C LEU A 14 -0.09 -4.00 -4.83
N GLY A 15 0.79 -3.02 -4.63
CA GLY A 15 0.68 -1.72 -5.32
C GLY A 15 0.76 -1.84 -6.84
N THR A 16 1.56 -2.76 -7.37
CA THR A 16 1.60 -3.06 -8.81
C THR A 16 0.25 -3.59 -9.31
N LYS A 17 -0.37 -4.55 -8.61
CA LYS A 17 -1.69 -5.08 -8.97
C LYS A 17 -2.77 -4.00 -8.92
N VAL A 18 -2.73 -3.15 -7.90
CA VAL A 18 -3.65 -2.02 -7.75
C VAL A 18 -3.48 -1.01 -8.88
N ALA A 19 -2.25 -0.65 -9.25
CA ALA A 19 -1.98 0.26 -10.36
C ALA A 19 -2.56 -0.24 -11.68
N LEU A 20 -2.32 -1.52 -12.02
CA LEU A 20 -2.84 -2.15 -13.22
C LEU A 20 -4.38 -2.22 -13.21
N ALA A 21 -4.99 -2.58 -12.07
CA ALA A 21 -6.44 -2.65 -11.94
C ALA A 21 -7.08 -1.26 -12.13
N LEU A 22 -6.52 -0.22 -11.50
CA LEU A 22 -7.00 1.15 -11.63
C LEU A 22 -6.89 1.67 -13.07
N GLN A 23 -5.79 1.37 -13.75
CA GLN A 23 -5.62 1.69 -15.17
C GLN A 23 -6.67 0.98 -16.02
N GLY A 24 -6.94 -0.31 -15.77
CA GLY A 24 -7.99 -1.07 -16.44
C GLY A 24 -9.41 -0.51 -16.20
N LEU A 25 -9.63 0.16 -15.07
CA LEU A 25 -10.86 0.90 -14.77
C LEU A 25 -10.90 2.33 -15.38
N GLY A 26 -9.91 2.67 -16.20
CA GLY A 26 -9.82 3.93 -16.95
C GLY A 26 -9.20 5.10 -16.19
N ALA A 27 -8.54 4.86 -15.06
CA ALA A 27 -7.82 5.92 -14.36
C ALA A 27 -6.49 6.28 -15.06
N ASN A 28 -6.07 7.53 -14.93
CA ASN A 28 -4.73 7.98 -15.30
C ASN A 28 -3.80 7.72 -14.11
N VAL A 29 -3.09 6.60 -14.15
CA VAL A 29 -2.29 6.12 -13.02
C VAL A 29 -0.84 6.57 -13.17
N ALA A 30 -0.25 7.05 -12.09
CA ALA A 30 1.19 7.22 -11.93
C ALA A 30 1.62 6.63 -10.58
N TYR A 31 2.90 6.33 -10.42
CA TYR A 31 3.37 5.71 -9.17
C TYR A 31 4.69 6.29 -8.65
N TYR A 32 4.87 6.16 -7.34
CA TYR A 32 6.14 6.39 -6.67
C TYR A 32 6.62 5.10 -6.00
N SER A 33 7.93 4.87 -6.05
CA SER A 33 8.59 3.79 -5.33
C SER A 33 9.98 4.25 -4.91
N ARG A 34 10.44 3.87 -3.71
CA ARG A 34 11.84 4.03 -3.30
C ARG A 34 12.74 2.97 -3.95
N SER A 35 12.18 1.80 -4.25
CA SER A 35 12.90 0.68 -4.84
C SER A 35 13.09 0.86 -6.36
N LYS A 36 13.70 -0.14 -7.01
CA LYS A 36 13.85 -0.17 -8.47
C LYS A 36 12.49 -0.05 -9.17
N ALA A 37 12.53 0.44 -10.41
CA ALA A 37 11.35 0.48 -11.28
C ALA A 37 10.79 -0.93 -11.48
N ARG A 38 9.51 -1.01 -11.84
CA ARG A 38 8.82 -2.27 -12.06
C ARG A 38 8.59 -2.41 -13.56
N PRO A 39 9.30 -3.33 -14.25
CA PRO A 39 9.17 -3.51 -15.69
C PRO A 39 7.71 -3.65 -16.14
N VAL A 40 6.90 -4.41 -15.38
CA VAL A 40 5.46 -4.59 -15.66
C VAL A 40 4.64 -3.29 -15.65
N LEU A 41 5.03 -2.27 -14.86
CA LEU A 41 4.36 -0.96 -14.87
C LEU A 41 4.85 -0.10 -16.04
N ASP A 42 6.13 -0.20 -16.37
CA ASP A 42 6.72 0.48 -17.53
C ASP A 42 6.10 -0.05 -18.84
N ASP A 43 5.97 -1.37 -18.98
CA ASP A 43 5.33 -2.04 -20.12
C ASP A 43 3.84 -1.67 -20.25
N ALA A 44 3.17 -1.42 -19.13
CA ALA A 44 1.79 -0.94 -19.08
C ALA A 44 1.68 0.58 -19.33
N GLY A 45 2.79 1.30 -19.50
CA GLY A 45 2.80 2.75 -19.71
C GLY A 45 2.37 3.55 -18.48
N ILE A 46 2.53 3.00 -17.27
CA ILE A 46 2.23 3.68 -15.99
C ILE A 46 3.50 4.39 -15.52
N PRO A 47 3.61 5.73 -15.63
CA PRO A 47 4.84 6.44 -15.35
C PRO A 47 5.22 6.40 -13.86
N ARG A 48 6.53 6.23 -13.61
CA ARG A 48 7.14 6.50 -12.31
C ARG A 48 7.42 7.99 -12.16
N LEU A 49 6.95 8.60 -11.09
CA LEU A 49 7.20 10.00 -10.76
C LEU A 49 8.01 10.12 -9.46
N SER A 50 8.57 11.31 -9.24
CA SER A 50 9.03 11.70 -7.90
C SER A 50 7.84 11.77 -6.94
N LEU A 51 8.08 11.66 -5.63
CA LEU A 51 6.99 11.76 -4.66
C LEU A 51 6.30 13.13 -4.75
N THR A 52 7.09 14.20 -4.85
CA THR A 52 6.65 15.58 -5.05
C THR A 52 5.73 15.72 -6.28
N ASP A 53 6.16 15.24 -7.44
CA ASP A 53 5.39 15.34 -8.69
C ASP A 53 4.10 14.50 -8.62
N LEU A 54 4.16 13.32 -7.99
CA LEU A 54 3.00 12.47 -7.80
C LEU A 54 1.93 13.17 -6.96
N MET A 55 2.34 13.73 -5.82
CA MET A 55 1.43 14.42 -4.90
C MET A 55 0.80 15.66 -5.53
N ALA A 56 1.56 16.41 -6.34
CA ALA A 56 1.06 17.60 -7.03
C ALA A 56 0.12 17.28 -8.21
N SER A 57 0.15 16.06 -8.75
CA SER A 57 -0.53 15.71 -10.01
C SER A 57 -1.76 14.82 -9.87
N CYS A 58 -2.02 14.22 -8.70
CA CYS A 58 -3.14 13.30 -8.51
C CYS A 58 -4.32 13.89 -7.73
N ASP A 59 -5.50 13.26 -7.87
CA ASP A 59 -6.73 13.58 -7.12
C ASP A 59 -7.09 12.48 -6.11
N ILE A 60 -6.47 11.32 -6.27
CA ILE A 60 -6.65 10.12 -5.44
C ILE A 60 -5.26 9.57 -5.17
N LEU A 61 -4.95 9.32 -3.91
CA LEU A 61 -3.70 8.73 -3.46
C LEU A 61 -3.99 7.39 -2.79
N THR A 62 -3.33 6.30 -3.22
CA THR A 62 -3.44 4.99 -2.56
C THR A 62 -2.09 4.54 -2.02
N LEU A 63 -2.09 4.10 -0.77
CA LEU A 63 -0.88 3.85 0.01
C LEU A 63 -0.65 2.34 0.17
N HIS A 64 0.47 1.85 -0.34
CA HIS A 64 0.87 0.44 -0.30
C HIS A 64 2.31 0.29 0.21
N ILE A 65 2.52 0.84 1.41
CA ILE A 65 3.82 0.92 2.06
C ILE A 65 3.94 -0.17 3.14
N PRO A 66 5.12 -0.80 3.31
CA PRO A 66 5.36 -1.72 4.41
C PRO A 66 5.11 -1.09 5.78
N ARG A 67 4.85 -1.93 6.79
CA ARG A 67 4.65 -1.52 8.17
C ARG A 67 5.80 -0.63 8.67
N ASP A 68 5.48 0.30 9.57
CA ASP A 68 6.43 1.15 10.32
C ASP A 68 7.31 2.06 9.44
N THR A 69 6.84 2.37 8.23
CA THR A 69 7.52 3.30 7.33
C THR A 69 6.64 4.52 7.05
N VAL A 70 7.10 5.69 7.48
CA VAL A 70 6.56 6.98 7.04
C VAL A 70 7.27 7.40 5.74
N VAL A 71 6.49 7.69 4.70
CA VAL A 71 7.00 8.09 3.38
C VAL A 71 6.51 9.48 2.99
N VAL A 72 5.31 9.85 3.44
CA VAL A 72 4.71 11.15 3.15
C VAL A 72 4.83 12.02 4.39
N ASP A 73 5.70 13.03 4.32
CA ASP A 73 5.82 14.05 5.36
C ASP A 73 4.79 15.18 5.16
N ARG A 74 4.83 16.16 6.05
CA ARG A 74 3.95 17.34 6.04
C ARG A 74 4.06 18.14 4.74
N ASP A 75 5.28 18.40 4.29
CA ASP A 75 5.53 19.25 3.11
C ASP A 75 5.00 18.57 1.86
N THR A 76 5.25 17.26 1.75
CA THR A 76 4.82 16.45 0.63
C THR A 76 3.30 16.23 0.62
N LEU A 77 2.69 16.05 1.80
CA LEU A 77 1.23 16.01 1.95
C LEU A 77 0.58 17.34 1.54
N GLY A 78 1.20 18.48 1.87
CA GLY A 78 0.72 19.80 1.50
C GLY A 78 0.65 20.06 -0.01
N LEU A 79 1.37 19.27 -0.83
CA LEU A 79 1.29 19.33 -2.29
C LEU A 79 0.03 18.65 -2.84
N PHE A 80 -0.57 17.73 -2.08
CA PHE A 80 -1.82 17.06 -2.44
C PHE A 80 -3.01 17.92 -1.99
N LYS A 81 -3.44 18.80 -2.91
CA LYS A 81 -4.47 19.83 -2.69
C LYS A 81 -5.88 19.24 -2.70
N GLY A 82 -6.20 18.49 -1.66
CA GLY A 82 -7.50 17.84 -1.47
C GLY A 82 -7.73 16.67 -2.40
N GLY A 83 -8.76 15.89 -2.10
CA GLY A 83 -9.04 14.63 -2.77
C GLY A 83 -9.16 13.46 -1.80
N LEU A 84 -8.92 12.26 -2.30
CA LEU A 84 -9.12 11.02 -1.55
C LEU A 84 -7.79 10.32 -1.29
N VAL A 85 -7.45 10.12 -0.03
CA VAL A 85 -6.42 9.17 0.39
C VAL A 85 -7.07 7.83 0.73
N ILE A 86 -6.51 6.75 0.21
CA ILE A 86 -6.91 5.38 0.53
C ILE A 86 -5.72 4.72 1.25
N ASN A 87 -5.94 4.28 2.48
CA ASN A 87 -4.94 3.54 3.24
C ASN A 87 -5.48 2.21 3.75
N THR A 88 -4.98 1.13 3.17
CA THR A 88 -5.18 -0.24 3.66
C THR A 88 -3.83 -0.90 3.96
N SER A 89 -2.81 -0.09 4.29
CA SER A 89 -1.51 -0.58 4.72
C SER A 89 -1.51 -0.86 6.23
N LEU A 90 -0.44 -1.49 6.70
CA LEU A 90 -0.28 -1.81 8.11
C LEU A 90 0.28 -0.59 8.85
N GLY A 91 -0.61 0.28 9.31
CA GLY A 91 -0.28 1.57 9.93
C GLY A 91 -0.46 2.76 8.99
N LEU A 92 -0.08 3.95 9.47
CA LEU A 92 -0.17 5.19 8.69
C LEU A 92 1.21 5.54 8.11
N PRO A 93 1.42 5.50 6.78
CA PRO A 93 2.69 5.84 6.15
C PRO A 93 2.83 7.35 5.87
N VAL A 94 2.10 8.16 6.62
CA VAL A 94 2.02 9.61 6.53
C VAL A 94 2.31 10.18 7.92
N ASP A 95 2.92 11.37 7.99
CA ASP A 95 3.04 12.10 9.26
C ASP A 95 1.66 12.26 9.92
N CYS A 96 1.54 11.77 11.16
CA CYS A 96 0.25 11.67 11.85
C CYS A 96 -0.36 13.05 12.14
N GLY A 97 0.45 14.02 12.56
CA GLY A 97 -0.01 15.38 12.83
C GLY A 97 -0.48 16.09 11.57
N ALA A 98 0.31 15.99 10.50
CA ALA A 98 -0.03 16.56 9.21
C ALA A 98 -1.29 15.92 8.62
N MET A 99 -1.45 14.59 8.73
CA MET A 99 -2.66 13.91 8.26
C MET A 99 -3.89 14.34 9.05
N HIS A 100 -3.79 14.45 10.38
CA HIS A 100 -4.89 14.93 11.22
C HIS A 100 -5.32 16.35 10.80
N GLU A 101 -4.37 17.28 10.67
CA GLU A 101 -4.66 18.66 10.22
C GLU A 101 -5.16 18.72 8.78
N TRP A 102 -4.70 17.83 7.91
CA TRP A 102 -5.17 17.74 6.54
C TRP A 102 -6.65 17.29 6.52
N LEU A 103 -7.06 16.36 7.37
CA LEU A 103 -8.44 15.86 7.42
C LEU A 103 -9.46 16.84 8.00
N THR A 104 -9.03 17.90 8.70
CA THR A 104 -9.96 18.92 9.20
C THR A 104 -10.34 19.95 8.13
N GLN A 105 -9.70 19.91 6.95
CA GLN A 105 -9.96 20.81 5.84
C GLN A 105 -11.08 20.29 4.94
N GLU A 106 -11.81 21.20 4.28
CA GLU A 106 -12.86 20.82 3.33
C GLU A 106 -12.29 20.15 2.07
N GLY A 107 -13.03 19.17 1.53
CA GLY A 107 -12.63 18.44 0.32
C GLY A 107 -11.51 17.43 0.51
N HIS A 108 -11.11 17.17 1.75
CA HIS A 108 -10.07 16.22 2.12
C HIS A 108 -10.71 14.95 2.70
N HIS A 109 -10.46 13.82 2.03
CA HIS A 109 -11.10 12.55 2.35
C HIS A 109 -10.08 11.45 2.63
N LEU A 110 -10.39 10.59 3.61
CA LEU A 110 -9.64 9.37 3.91
C LEU A 110 -10.58 8.19 3.90
N ALA A 111 -10.24 7.16 3.12
CA ALA A 111 -10.79 5.82 3.26
C ALA A 111 -9.73 4.92 3.89
N ALA A 112 -10.01 4.38 5.06
CA ALA A 112 -9.07 3.52 5.76
C ALA A 112 -9.76 2.36 6.45
N ASP A 113 -9.07 1.22 6.49
CA ASP A 113 -9.47 0.08 7.31
C ASP A 113 -8.93 0.21 8.75
N HIS A 114 -9.08 -0.85 9.55
CA HIS A 114 -8.65 -0.82 10.95
C HIS A 114 -7.17 -0.44 11.11
N ASP A 115 -6.28 -1.14 10.40
CA ASP A 115 -4.85 -0.91 10.48
C ASP A 115 -4.43 0.38 9.76
N GLY A 116 -5.16 0.76 8.71
CA GLY A 116 -4.87 1.94 7.90
C GLY A 116 -5.07 3.28 8.63
N LEU A 117 -5.85 3.33 9.71
CA LEU A 117 -5.86 4.53 10.57
C LEU A 117 -4.54 4.70 11.34
N GLY A 118 -3.82 3.60 11.59
CA GLY A 118 -2.56 3.59 12.29
C GLY A 118 -2.64 4.31 13.65
N THR A 119 -1.83 5.35 13.79
CA THR A 119 -1.69 6.13 15.03
C THR A 119 -2.57 7.38 15.07
N LEU A 120 -3.49 7.58 14.12
CA LEU A 120 -4.42 8.71 14.16
C LEU A 120 -5.31 8.63 15.41
N PRO A 121 -5.66 9.78 16.02
CA PRO A 121 -6.55 9.80 17.17
C PRO A 121 -7.92 9.27 16.78
N ALA A 122 -8.59 8.55 17.68
CA ALA A 122 -9.89 7.92 17.39
C ALA A 122 -10.97 8.92 16.93
N SER A 123 -10.85 10.20 17.32
CA SER A 123 -11.73 11.29 16.91
C SER A 123 -11.76 11.53 15.40
N VAL A 124 -10.75 11.10 14.63
CA VAL A 124 -10.78 11.24 13.16
C VAL A 124 -11.92 10.43 12.54
N ARG A 125 -12.40 9.38 13.21
CA ARG A 125 -13.48 8.52 12.71
C ARG A 125 -14.81 9.27 12.58
N ASP A 126 -14.97 10.35 13.34
CA ASP A 126 -16.18 11.16 13.36
C ASP A 126 -16.13 12.33 12.36
N LEU A 127 -14.98 12.53 11.70
CA LEU A 127 -14.84 13.57 10.68
C LEU A 127 -15.63 13.20 9.42
N PRO A 128 -16.35 14.15 8.80
CA PRO A 128 -17.21 13.87 7.63
C PRO A 128 -16.43 13.39 6.41
N GLY A 129 -15.14 13.73 6.31
CA GLY A 129 -14.25 13.27 5.25
C GLY A 129 -13.73 11.84 5.43
N VAL A 130 -14.01 11.17 6.55
CA VAL A 130 -13.41 9.89 6.89
C VAL A 130 -14.40 8.74 6.71
N SER A 131 -14.07 7.84 5.79
CA SER A 131 -14.71 6.54 5.61
C SER A 131 -13.89 5.48 6.30
N TYR A 132 -14.28 5.12 7.52
CA TYR A 132 -13.60 4.12 8.34
C TYR A 132 -14.28 2.75 8.24
N TYR A 133 -13.50 1.71 7.95
CA TYR A 133 -13.96 0.34 7.98
C TYR A 133 -13.33 -0.41 9.16
N PRO A 134 -14.10 -0.89 10.16
CA PRO A 134 -13.56 -1.42 11.42
C PRO A 134 -13.03 -2.87 11.32
N TYR A 135 -12.71 -3.35 10.12
CA TYR A 135 -12.17 -4.68 9.87
C TYR A 135 -10.86 -4.59 9.07
N TYR A 136 -10.16 -5.71 8.94
CA TYR A 136 -8.91 -5.80 8.22
C TYR A 136 -9.13 -6.17 6.74
N SER A 137 -8.67 -5.36 5.80
CA SER A 137 -8.93 -5.56 4.35
C SER A 137 -8.37 -6.87 3.78
N GLY A 138 -7.36 -7.45 4.44
CA GLY A 138 -6.67 -8.67 3.99
C GLY A 138 -7.25 -10.00 4.49
N PHE A 139 -8.26 -9.98 5.37
CA PHE A 139 -8.77 -11.19 6.04
C PHE A 139 -9.92 -11.85 5.26
N THR A 140 -9.63 -12.41 4.09
CA THR A 140 -10.58 -13.27 3.34
C THR A 140 -10.36 -14.75 3.63
N GLN A 141 -11.35 -15.62 3.36
CA GLN A 141 -11.21 -17.07 3.54
C GLN A 141 -10.05 -17.64 2.71
N GLU A 142 -9.88 -17.16 1.48
CA GLU A 142 -8.80 -17.56 0.56
C GLU A 142 -7.44 -17.05 1.03
N ALA A 143 -7.37 -15.87 1.64
CA ALA A 143 -6.13 -15.36 2.23
C ALA A 143 -5.72 -16.20 3.44
N VAL A 144 -6.67 -16.52 4.33
CA VAL A 144 -6.44 -17.38 5.50
C VAL A 144 -6.02 -18.79 5.07
N SER A 145 -6.71 -19.39 4.10
CA SER A 145 -6.38 -20.71 3.57
C SER A 145 -4.96 -20.76 3.00
N ARG A 146 -4.56 -19.76 2.19
CA ARG A 146 -3.20 -19.64 1.67
C ARG A 146 -2.15 -19.49 2.78
N LEU A 147 -2.44 -18.70 3.81
CA LEU A 147 -1.55 -18.52 4.95
C LEU A 147 -1.33 -19.84 5.68
N VAL A 148 -2.41 -20.56 6.01
CA VAL A 148 -2.32 -21.84 6.71
C VAL A 148 -1.54 -22.86 5.88
N GLY A 149 -1.86 -22.97 4.58
CA GLY A 149 -1.12 -23.85 3.66
C GLY A 149 0.37 -23.52 3.58
N GLY A 150 0.73 -22.23 3.55
CA GLY A 150 2.12 -21.77 3.57
C GLY A 150 2.86 -22.14 4.86
N VAL A 151 2.22 -21.99 6.03
CA VAL A 151 2.81 -22.39 7.32
C VAL A 151 3.10 -23.89 7.36
N VAL A 152 2.12 -24.72 6.99
CA VAL A 152 2.28 -26.18 6.95
C VAL A 152 3.41 -26.58 6.00
N THR A 153 3.46 -25.97 4.82
CA THR A 153 4.52 -26.23 3.82
C THR A 153 5.90 -25.86 4.35
N ASN A 154 6.03 -24.69 4.98
CA ASN A 154 7.30 -24.23 5.56
C ASN A 154 7.77 -25.13 6.71
N MET A 155 6.86 -25.57 7.57
CA MET A 155 7.17 -26.50 8.67
C MET A 155 7.63 -27.86 8.14
N ALA A 156 6.91 -28.45 7.19
CA ALA A 156 7.28 -29.72 6.57
C ALA A 156 8.67 -29.63 5.91
N ALA A 157 8.93 -28.55 5.15
CA ALA A 157 10.22 -28.32 4.52
C ALA A 157 11.36 -28.09 5.54
N HIS A 158 11.07 -27.55 6.72
CA HIS A 158 12.07 -27.38 7.79
C HIS A 158 12.39 -28.72 8.44
N LEU A 159 11.38 -29.51 8.82
CA LEU A 159 11.56 -30.83 9.42
C LEU A 159 12.28 -31.81 8.48
N GLN A 160 12.01 -31.73 7.17
CA GLN A 160 12.74 -32.52 6.17
C GLN A 160 14.21 -32.07 6.03
N ARG A 161 14.50 -30.78 6.24
CA ARG A 161 15.88 -30.26 6.26
C ARG A 161 16.62 -30.68 7.53
N GLU A 162 15.97 -30.68 8.69
CA GLU A 162 16.57 -31.18 9.94
C GLU A 162 16.72 -32.70 9.96
N GLY A 163 15.80 -33.44 9.35
CA GLY A 163 15.88 -34.90 9.20
C GLY A 163 16.83 -35.37 8.09
N GLY A 164 17.32 -34.46 7.23
CA GLY A 164 18.19 -34.76 6.08
C GLY A 164 19.59 -34.15 6.14
N ALA A 165 19.84 -33.18 7.02
CA ALA A 165 21.13 -32.50 7.12
C ALA A 165 21.98 -32.98 8.31
N GLU A 166 22.48 -34.21 8.20
CA GLU A 166 23.93 -34.44 8.39
C GLU A 166 24.72 -34.05 7.11
N ALA A 167 24.07 -33.67 6.00
CA ALA A 167 24.74 -33.25 4.77
C ALA A 167 24.39 -31.82 4.33
N GLU A 168 25.40 -30.95 4.44
CA GLU A 168 25.68 -29.71 3.68
C GLU A 168 24.62 -28.59 3.59
N ARG A 169 24.92 -27.50 4.30
CA ARG A 169 24.22 -26.21 4.22
C ARG A 169 24.53 -25.52 2.89
N GLN A 170 23.55 -25.39 1.99
CA GLN A 170 23.55 -24.35 0.95
C GLN A 170 22.38 -23.36 1.19
N PRO A 171 22.61 -22.05 0.99
CA PRO A 171 21.58 -21.04 1.21
C PRO A 171 20.49 -21.10 0.12
N PRO A 172 19.23 -20.71 0.45
CA PRO A 172 18.12 -20.81 -0.49
C PRO A 172 18.25 -19.78 -1.63
N VAL A 173 18.06 -20.26 -2.86
CA VAL A 173 17.84 -19.43 -4.05
C VAL A 173 16.34 -19.13 -4.13
N PHE A 174 15.98 -17.85 -4.12
CA PHE A 174 14.60 -17.40 -4.30
C PHE A 174 14.33 -17.16 -5.79
N GLU A 175 13.57 -18.02 -6.44
CA GLU A 175 12.97 -17.72 -7.75
C GLU A 175 11.61 -17.03 -7.54
N ASN A 176 11.49 -15.82 -8.11
CA ASN A 176 10.27 -15.01 -8.06
C ASN A 176 9.34 -15.40 -9.22
N GLY A 177 8.10 -15.76 -8.90
CA GLY A 177 6.94 -15.76 -9.80
C GLY A 177 6.06 -14.55 -9.58
#